data_AF-A0A178VFB3-F1
#
_entry.id   AF-A0A178VFB3-F1
#
_cell.length_a   1.000
_cell.length_b   1.000
_cell.length_c   1.000
_cell.angle_alpha   90.00
_cell.angle_beta   90.00
_cell.angle_gamma   90.00
#
_symmetry.space_group_name_H-M   'P 1'
#
loop_
_entity.id
_entity.type
_entity.pdbx_description
1 polymer ?
#
loop_
_entity_poly.entity_id
_entity_poly.type
_entity_poly.pdbx_seq_one_letter_code
_entity_poly.pdbx_strand_id
1 'polypeptide(L)'
;MIARTLEEQLLRWLRSAELTCDRAALLVAQDPKVVVSVLMKLAGGCPSIADQLNVDAFLEQARSYDKASSSPLGWYIRNAQTSQLSHPLPVLRAREIDEWSRSLEYKSLLKRANRKSTVQKV
;
A
#
# COMPACT_ATOMS: atom_id res chain seq x y z
N MET A 1 -26.57 15.95 -8.42
CA MET A 1 -25.22 16.54 -8.22
C MET A 1 -24.62 16.13 -6.87
N ILE A 2 -25.33 16.30 -5.75
CA ILE A 2 -24.85 15.93 -4.40
C ILE A 2 -24.50 14.43 -4.26
N ALA A 3 -25.35 13.54 -4.77
CA ALA A 3 -25.15 12.09 -4.64
C ALA A 3 -23.80 11.60 -5.22
N ARG A 4 -23.44 12.08 -6.41
CA ARG A 4 -22.18 11.74 -7.08
C ARG A 4 -20.96 12.24 -6.31
N THR A 5 -21.02 13.46 -5.78
CA THR A 5 -19.93 14.01 -4.96
C THR A 5 -19.73 13.22 -3.66
N LEU A 6 -20.83 12.80 -3.03
CA LEU A 6 -20.80 11.97 -1.83
C LEU A 6 -20.20 10.59 -2.14
N GLU A 7 -20.63 9.94 -3.22
CA GLU A 7 -20.08 8.67 -3.70
C GLU A 7 -18.57 8.76 -3.93
N GLU A 8 -18.09 9.82 -4.60
CA GLU A 8 -16.66 10.04 -4.82
C GLU A 8 -15.88 10.19 -3.51
N GLN A 9 -16.44 10.85 -2.49
CA GLN A 9 -15.79 10.96 -1.18
C GLN A 9 -15.77 9.62 -0.44
N LEU A 10 -16.86 8.84 -0.51
CA LEU A 10 -16.90 7.50 0.08
C LEU A 10 -15.89 6.56 -0.58
N LEU A 11 -15.75 6.60 -1.91
CA LEU A 11 -14.72 5.85 -2.62
C LEU A 11 -13.30 6.31 -2.24
N ARG A 12 -13.07 7.61 -2.01
CA ARG A 12 -11.79 8.10 -1.47
C ARG A 12 -11.52 7.54 -0.07
N TRP A 13 -12.53 7.55 0.80
CA TRP A 13 -12.40 7.00 2.14
C TRP A 13 -12.10 5.49 2.10
N LEU A 14 -12.80 4.73 1.26
CA LEU A 14 -12.56 3.30 1.07
C LEU A 14 -11.12 3.02 0.60
N ARG A 15 -10.62 3.78 -0.37
CA ARG A 15 -9.22 3.68 -0.82
C ARG A 15 -8.20 3.98 0.28
N SER A 16 -8.50 4.94 1.16
CA SER A 16 -7.65 5.20 2.35
C SER A 16 -7.74 4.07 3.39
N ALA A 17 -8.88 3.41 3.52
CA ALA A 17 -9.05 2.26 4.39
C ALA A 17 -8.16 1.08 3.95
N GLU A 18 -8.01 0.84 2.65
CA GLU A 18 -7.08 -0.18 2.11
C GLU A 18 -5.63 0.04 2.58
N LEU A 19 -5.16 1.29 2.58
CA LEU A 19 -3.81 1.61 3.08
C LEU A 19 -3.67 1.33 4.58
N THR A 20 -4.75 1.45 5.33
CA THR A 20 -4.77 1.10 6.76
C THR A 20 -4.69 -0.41 6.95
N CYS A 21 -5.42 -1.18 6.13
CA CYS A 21 -5.34 -2.64 6.11
C CYS A 21 -3.92 -3.12 5.76
N ASP A 22 -3.26 -2.50 4.78
CA ASP A 22 -1.87 -2.82 4.41
C ASP A 22 -0.88 -2.60 5.55
N ARG A 23 -1.02 -1.47 6.26
CA ARG A 23 -0.20 -1.17 7.44
C ARG A 23 -0.44 -2.19 8.56
N ALA A 24 -1.68 -2.60 8.78
CA ALA A 24 -2.00 -3.67 9.74
C ALA A 24 -1.37 -5.00 9.32
N ALA A 25 -1.43 -5.36 8.04
CA ALA A 25 -0.78 -6.56 7.51
C ALA A 25 0.74 -6.52 7.74
N LEU A 26 1.39 -5.38 7.54
CA LEU A 26 2.83 -5.20 7.79
C LEU A 26 3.20 -5.29 9.29
N LEU A 27 2.32 -4.84 10.20
CA LEU A 27 2.57 -5.03 11.65
C LEU A 27 2.58 -6.51 12.04
N VAL A 28 1.77 -7.33 11.37
CA VAL A 28 1.69 -8.77 11.62
C VAL A 28 2.84 -9.50 10.92
N ALA A 29 3.07 -9.24 9.64
CA ALA A 29 4.09 -9.93 8.84
C ALA A 29 5.52 -9.55 9.24
N GLN A 30 5.73 -8.31 9.73
CA GLN A 30 7.03 -7.72 10.08
C GLN A 30 8.09 -7.70 8.96
N ASP A 31 7.72 -8.13 7.75
CA ASP A 31 8.54 -8.04 6.54
C ASP A 31 7.74 -7.33 5.44
N PRO A 32 8.16 -6.13 4.98
CA PRO A 32 7.50 -5.43 3.90
C PRO A 32 7.53 -6.21 2.58
N LYS A 33 8.56 -7.01 2.30
CA LYS A 33 8.63 -7.80 1.06
C LYS A 33 7.52 -8.83 0.99
N VAL A 34 7.11 -9.41 2.12
CA VAL A 34 5.98 -10.35 2.19
C VAL A 34 4.69 -9.67 1.75
N VAL A 35 4.34 -8.53 2.35
CA VAL A 35 3.10 -7.81 2.01
C VAL A 35 3.12 -7.32 0.55
N VAL A 36 4.24 -6.79 0.09
CA VAL A 36 4.41 -6.36 -1.31
C VAL A 36 4.29 -7.54 -2.28
N SER A 37 4.84 -8.71 -1.93
CA SER A 37 4.73 -9.90 -2.78
C SER A 37 3.28 -10.36 -2.97
N VAL A 38 2.43 -10.20 -1.96
CA VAL A 38 0.98 -10.50 -2.06
C VAL A 38 0.32 -9.54 -3.04
N LEU A 39 0.56 -8.23 -2.90
CA LEU A 39 0.02 -7.23 -3.83
C LEU A 39 0.48 -7.47 -5.27
N MET A 40 1.76 -7.82 -5.45
CA MET A 40 2.33 -8.16 -6.75
C MET A 40 1.67 -9.41 -7.36
N LYS A 41 1.50 -10.49 -6.59
CA LYS A 41 0.86 -11.72 -7.06
C LYS A 41 -0.62 -11.51 -7.40
N LEU A 42 -1.35 -10.73 -6.60
CA LEU A 42 -2.73 -10.36 -6.87
C LEU A 42 -2.86 -9.50 -8.14
N ALA A 43 -1.89 -8.60 -8.38
CA ALA A 43 -1.85 -7.80 -9.61
C ALA A 43 -1.47 -8.62 -10.85
N GLY A 44 -0.56 -9.59 -10.70
CA GLY A 44 -0.09 -10.46 -11.79
C GLY A 44 -1.09 -11.53 -12.22
N GLY A 45 -2.03 -11.89 -11.35
CA GLY A 45 -3.26 -12.64 -11.69
C GLY A 45 -3.09 -14.09 -12.17
N CYS A 46 -1.86 -14.60 -12.31
CA CYS A 46 -1.61 -15.93 -12.86
C CYS A 46 -0.69 -16.76 -11.94
N PRO A 47 -1.19 -17.86 -11.33
CA PRO A 47 -0.39 -18.71 -10.46
C PRO A 47 0.84 -19.32 -11.15
N SER A 48 0.75 -19.62 -12.44
CA SER A 48 1.83 -20.28 -13.20
C SER A 48 3.08 -19.40 -13.40
N ILE A 49 2.94 -18.08 -13.32
CA ILE A 49 4.05 -17.13 -13.43
C ILE A 49 4.46 -16.54 -12.09
N ALA A 50 3.76 -16.90 -11.00
CA ALA A 50 3.94 -16.27 -9.68
C ALA A 50 5.38 -16.41 -9.15
N ASP A 51 6.07 -17.50 -9.50
CA ASP A 51 7.46 -17.77 -9.11
C ASP A 51 8.49 -16.98 -9.95
N GLN A 52 8.08 -16.44 -11.09
CA GLN A 52 8.92 -15.61 -11.96
C GLN A 52 8.83 -14.11 -11.62
N LEU A 53 7.90 -13.73 -10.73
CA LEU A 53 7.68 -12.34 -10.36
C LEU A 53 8.79 -11.83 -9.43
N ASN A 54 9.28 -10.61 -9.71
CA ASN A 54 10.34 -9.97 -8.94
C ASN A 54 9.80 -8.79 -8.12
N VAL A 55 9.85 -8.93 -6.79
CA VAL A 55 9.39 -7.92 -5.83
C VAL A 55 10.17 -6.61 -5.94
N ASP A 56 11.48 -6.67 -6.14
CA ASP A 56 12.33 -5.49 -6.21
C ASP A 56 12.05 -4.69 -7.50
N ALA A 57 11.82 -5.39 -8.62
CA ALA A 57 11.39 -4.77 -9.89
C ALA A 57 9.99 -4.14 -9.76
N PHE A 58 9.07 -4.78 -9.05
CA PHE A 58 7.74 -4.22 -8.77
C PHE A 58 7.81 -2.95 -7.93
N LEU A 59 8.71 -2.90 -6.94
CA LEU A 59 8.96 -1.69 -6.15
C LEU A 59 9.64 -0.59 -6.97
N GLU A 60 10.53 -0.94 -7.90
CA GLU A 60 11.12 0.01 -8.83
C GLU A 60 10.06 0.61 -9.77
N GLN A 61 9.18 -0.21 -10.31
CA GLN A 61 8.01 0.24 -11.06
C GLN A 61 7.16 1.21 -10.24
N ALA A 62 6.95 0.91 -8.95
CA ALA A 62 6.20 1.78 -8.05
C ALA A 62 6.82 3.16 -7.86
N ARG A 63 8.15 3.21 -7.66
CA ARG A 63 8.89 4.48 -7.56
C ARG A 63 8.86 5.27 -8.88
N SER A 64 9.00 4.57 -10.01
CA SER A 64 8.93 5.19 -11.34
C SER A 64 7.56 5.80 -11.63
N TYR A 65 6.48 5.05 -11.34
CA TYR A 65 5.10 5.52 -11.50
C TYR A 65 4.83 6.77 -10.65
N ASP A 66 5.28 6.77 -9.39
CA ASP A 66 5.06 7.91 -8.51
C ASP A 66 5.76 9.18 -8.99
N LYS A 67 7.02 9.04 -9.42
CA LYS A 67 7.81 10.13 -10.02
C LYS A 67 7.13 10.68 -11.28
N ALA A 68 6.62 9.81 -12.15
CA ALA A 68 5.88 10.23 -13.35
C ALA A 68 4.58 10.98 -12.99
N SER A 69 3.92 10.59 -11.90
CA SER A 69 2.68 11.22 -11.41
C SER A 69 2.90 12.48 -10.57
N SER A 70 4.15 12.89 -10.32
CA SER A 70 4.48 14.02 -9.43
C SER A 70 4.20 15.40 -10.03
N SER A 71 3.97 15.49 -11.35
CA SER A 71 3.56 16.75 -11.99
C SER A 71 2.08 17.05 -11.70
N PRO A 72 1.64 18.34 -11.70
CA PRO A 72 0.23 18.68 -11.52
C PRO A 72 -0.71 17.95 -12.50
N LEU A 73 -0.27 17.79 -13.75
CA LEU A 73 -0.99 17.03 -14.77
C LEU A 73 -0.98 15.52 -14.45
N GLY A 74 0.16 14.98 -14.05
CA GLY A 74 0.29 13.57 -13.64
C GLY A 74 -0.59 13.22 -12.44
N TRP A 75 -0.67 14.12 -11.45
CA TRP A 75 -1.55 13.99 -10.30
C TRP A 75 -3.03 13.99 -10.72
N TYR A 76 -3.41 14.87 -11.65
CA TYR A 76 -4.77 14.90 -12.18
C TYR A 76 -5.11 13.61 -12.92
N ILE A 77 -4.24 13.15 -13.83
CA ILE A 77 -4.45 11.91 -14.59
C ILE A 77 -4.55 10.70 -13.64
N ARG A 78 -3.67 10.61 -12.64
CA ARG A 78 -3.71 9.56 -11.61
C ARG A 78 -5.03 9.57 -10.86
N ASN A 79 -5.48 10.74 -10.40
CA ASN A 79 -6.76 10.84 -9.68
C ASN A 79 -7.96 10.55 -10.56
N ALA A 80 -7.95 10.98 -11.83
CA ALA A 80 -9.00 10.67 -12.79
C ALA A 80 -9.11 9.15 -13.00
N GLN A 81 -7.99 8.47 -13.24
CA GLN A 81 -7.93 7.01 -13.42
C GLN A 81 -8.35 6.24 -12.15
N THR A 82 -7.99 6.74 -10.97
CA THR A 82 -8.29 6.05 -9.71
C THR A 82 -9.67 6.40 -9.15
N SER A 83 -10.34 7.44 -9.66
CA SER A 83 -11.58 7.99 -9.09
C SER A 83 -12.72 6.96 -9.03
N GLN A 84 -12.87 6.15 -10.07
CA GLN A 84 -13.91 5.13 -10.22
C GLN A 84 -13.50 3.75 -9.68
N LEU A 85 -12.25 3.58 -9.23
CA LEU A 85 -11.77 2.31 -8.68
C LEU A 85 -12.10 2.20 -7.19
N SER A 86 -12.59 1.04 -6.76
CA SER A 86 -12.83 0.74 -5.34
C SER A 86 -11.53 0.61 -4.54
N HIS A 87 -10.47 0.09 -5.17
CA HIS A 87 -9.16 -0.09 -4.55
C HIS A 87 -8.09 0.78 -5.24
N PRO A 88 -7.08 1.27 -4.52
CA PRO A 88 -5.92 1.91 -5.13
C PRO A 88 -5.15 0.92 -6.00
N LEU A 89 -4.39 1.43 -6.98
CA LEU A 89 -3.50 0.61 -7.78
C LEU A 89 -2.51 -0.16 -6.89
N PRO A 90 -2.31 -1.48 -7.09
CA PRO A 90 -1.42 -2.29 -6.25
C PRO A 90 0.01 -1.72 -6.15
N VAL A 91 0.49 -1.14 -7.24
CA VAL A 91 1.79 -0.46 -7.34
C VAL A 91 1.93 0.69 -6.33
N LEU A 92 0.87 1.48 -6.14
CA LEU A 92 0.86 2.60 -5.18
C LEU A 92 0.81 2.11 -3.73
N ARG A 93 0.06 1.04 -3.48
CA ARG A 93 0.00 0.38 -2.16
C ARG A 93 1.37 -0.18 -1.77
N ALA A 94 2.06 -0.82 -2.71
CA ALA A 94 3.41 -1.32 -2.49
C ALA A 94 4.42 -0.22 -2.14
N ARG A 95 4.36 0.94 -2.82
CA ARG A 95 5.16 2.12 -2.47
C ARG A 95 4.89 2.57 -1.04
N GLU A 96 3.61 2.73 -0.67
CA GLU A 96 3.20 3.19 0.65
C GLU A 96 3.68 2.24 1.77
N ILE A 97 3.63 0.93 1.55
CA ILE A 97 4.18 -0.07 2.49
C ILE A 97 5.70 0.07 2.61
N ASP A 98 6.42 0.20 1.50
CA ASP A 98 7.88 0.36 1.48
C ASP A 98 8.29 1.63 2.26
N GLU A 99 7.63 2.76 2.01
CA GLU A 99 7.86 4.02 2.72
C GLU A 99 7.51 3.93 4.20
N TRP A 100 6.34 3.38 4.54
CA TRP A 100 5.91 3.28 5.93
C TRP A 100 6.78 2.33 6.75
N SER A 101 7.29 1.24 6.16
CA SER A 101 8.20 0.31 6.83
C SER A 101 9.51 0.98 7.30
N ARG A 102 9.93 2.06 6.62
CA ARG A 102 11.15 2.82 6.93
C ARG A 102 10.91 3.94 7.94
N SER A 103 9.65 4.32 8.16
CA SER A 103 9.21 5.40 9.02
C SER A 103 9.57 5.20 10.50
N LEU A 104 9.63 6.30 11.26
CA LEU A 104 9.88 6.25 12.70
C LEU A 104 8.65 5.73 13.45
N GLU A 105 7.46 6.01 12.92
CA GLU A 105 6.16 5.62 13.44
C GLU A 105 6.05 4.10 13.51
N TYR A 106 6.39 3.42 12.40
CA TYR A 106 6.40 1.95 12.35
C TYR A 106 7.38 1.36 13.36
N LYS A 107 8.62 1.87 13.39
CA LYS A 107 9.66 1.42 14.33
C LYS A 107 9.24 1.63 15.79
N SER A 108 8.56 2.75 16.09
CA SER A 108 8.03 3.07 17.41
C SER A 108 6.94 2.09 17.84
N LEU A 109 6.02 1.73 16.93
CA LEU A 109 4.97 0.74 17.18
C LEU A 109 5.55 -0.64 17.52
N LEU A 110 6.51 -1.12 16.73
CA LEU A 110 7.18 -2.41 17.01
C LEU A 110 7.91 -2.40 18.35
N LYS A 111 8.64 -1.32 18.66
CA LYS A 111 9.33 -1.17 19.95
C LYS A 111 8.36 -1.21 21.13
N ARG A 112 7.19 -0.55 21.01
CA ARG A 112 6.15 -0.56 22.04
C ARG A 112 5.53 -1.95 22.21
N ALA A 113 5.30 -2.68 21.13
CA ALA A 113 4.78 -4.04 21.16
C ALA A 113 5.76 -4.99 21.87
N ASN A 114 7.05 -4.92 21.52
CA ASN A 114 8.09 -5.73 22.16
C ASN A 114 8.21 -5.46 23.66
N ARG A 115 8.18 -4.18 24.08
CA ARG A 115 8.19 -3.82 25.50
C ARG A 115 7.03 -4.45 26.28
N LYS A 116 5.81 -4.46 25.71
CA LYS A 116 4.65 -5.10 26.36
C LYS A 116 4.84 -6.61 26.53
N SER A 117 5.39 -7.29 25.52
CA SER A 117 5.63 -8.74 25.61
C SER A 117 6.64 -9.12 26.69
N THR A 118 7.64 -8.27 26.97
CA THR A 118 8.61 -8.50 28.05
C THR A 118 7.94 -8.33 29.41
N VAL A 119 7.12 -7.29 29.59
CA VAL A 119 6.42 -7.03 30.87
C VAL A 119 5.38 -8.10 31.19
N GLN A 120 4.73 -8.69 30.19
CA GLN A 120 3.74 -9.77 30.40
C GLN A 120 4.38 -11.15 30.68
N LYS A 121 5.68 -11.32 30.44
CA LYS A 121 6.41 -12.57 30.66
C LYS A 121 7.16 -12.60 32.01
N VAL A 122 7.03 -11.55 32.83
CA VAL A 122 7.59 -11.44 34.19
C VAL A 122 6.48 -11.67 35.21
#